data_AF-A0A962U5J6-F1
#
_entry.id   AF-A0A962U5J6-F1
#
_cell.length_a   1.000
_cell.length_b   1.000
_cell.length_c   1.000
_cell.angle_alpha   90.00
_cell.angle_beta   90.00
_cell.angle_gamma   90.00
#
_symmetry.space_group_name_H-M   'P 1'
#
loop_
_entity.id
_entity.type
_entity.pdbx_description
1 polymer ?
#
loop_
_entity_poly.entity_id
_entity_poly.type
_entity_poly.pdbx_seq_one_letter_code
_entity_poly.pdbx_strand_id
1 'polypeptide(L)' 'MQHLIAHRGEPEHWPENTLLGFRTVLAAGAAFVETDVQLSADGVPVLCHDASLLRTTGCDLDVC' A
#
# COMPACT_ATOMS: atom_id res chain seq x y z
N MET A 1 -23.29 3.85 11.65
CA MET A 1 -22.95 3.15 10.39
C MET A 1 -21.58 2.55 10.54
N GLN A 2 -21.35 1.36 10.02
CA GLN A 2 -20.02 0.75 9.94
C GLN A 2 -19.41 1.11 8.59
N HIS A 3 -18.12 1.45 8.57
CA HIS A 3 -17.38 1.78 7.35
C HIS A 3 -16.36 0.68 7.08
N LEU A 4 -16.33 0.19 5.84
CA LEU A 4 -15.28 -0.71 5.38
C LEU A 4 -14.02 0.10 5.06
N ILE A 5 -12.90 -0.29 5.67
CA ILE A 5 -11.57 0.27 5.41
C ILE A 5 -10.76 -0.82 4.73
N ALA A 6 -10.36 -0.61 3.48
CA ALA A 6 -9.55 -1.56 2.74
C ALA A 6 -8.08 -1.44 3.20
N HIS A 7 -7.62 -2.42 3.98
CA HIS A 7 -6.23 -2.53 4.42
C HIS A 7 -5.32 -2.66 3.19
N ARG A 8 -4.47 -1.66 2.94
CA ARG A 8 -3.47 -1.61 1.84
C ARG A 8 -3.99 -1.89 0.43
N GLY A 9 -5.28 -1.69 0.17
CA GLY A 9 -5.87 -1.97 -1.15
C GLY A 9 -6.20 -3.44 -1.42
N GLU A 10 -6.39 -4.25 -0.38
CA GLU A 10 -6.76 -5.67 -0.45
C GLU A 10 -5.63 -6.54 -1.05
N PRO A 11 -4.59 -6.87 -0.24
CA PRO A 11 -3.38 -7.57 -0.67
C PRO A 11 -3.61 -9.02 -1.13
N GLU A 12 -4.77 -9.59 -0.83
CA GLU A 12 -5.10 -10.97 -1.17
C GLU A 12 -5.34 -11.13 -2.68
N HIS A 13 -5.91 -10.10 -3.35
CA HIS A 13 -6.13 -10.14 -4.80
C HIS A 13 -5.36 -9.07 -5.59
N TRP A 14 -4.87 -8.00 -4.95
CA TRP A 14 -4.15 -6.92 -5.62
C TRP A 14 -2.81 -6.62 -4.96
N PRO A 15 -1.79 -6.17 -5.72
CA PRO A 15 -0.53 -5.73 -5.11
C PRO A 15 -0.79 -4.63 -4.08
N GLU A 16 -0.35 -4.87 -2.84
CA GLU A 16 -0.57 -3.94 -1.72
C GLU A 16 0.03 -2.56 -1.98
N ASN A 17 -0.55 -1.51 -1.39
CA ASN A 17 -0.08 -0.13 -1.50
C ASN A 17 0.07 0.39 -2.96
N THR A 18 -0.70 -0.17 -3.90
CA THR A 18 -0.73 0.28 -5.29
C THR A 18 -2.03 1.00 -5.67
N LEU A 19 -1.93 1.90 -6.65
CA LEU A 19 -3.11 2.55 -7.23
C LEU A 19 -4.10 1.56 -7.85
N LEU A 20 -3.64 0.38 -8.29
CA LEU A 20 -4.51 -0.67 -8.79
C LEU A 20 -5.44 -1.18 -7.69
N GLY A 21 -4.89 -1.65 -6.57
CA GLY A 21 -5.68 -2.12 -5.42
C GLY A 21 -6.59 -1.03 -4.88
N PHE A 22 -6.07 0.19 -4.71
CA PHE A 22 -6.84 1.33 -4.19
C PHE A 22 -8.04 1.67 -5.07
N ARG A 23 -7.86 1.76 -6.39
CA ARG A 23 -8.96 2.06 -7.31
C ARG A 23 -9.99 0.94 -7.32
N THR A 24 -9.56 -0.32 -7.26
CA THR A 24 -10.47 -1.47 -7.26
C THR A 24 -11.36 -1.51 -6.01
N VAL A 25 -10.78 -1.38 -4.81
CA VAL A 25 -11.57 -1.48 -3.56
C VAL A 25 -12.53 -0.30 -3.39
N LEU A 26 -12.12 0.91 -3.82
CA LEU A 26 -12.99 2.08 -3.80
C LEU A 26 -14.17 1.91 -4.77
N ALA A 27 -13.92 1.38 -5.98
CA ALA A 27 -14.98 1.04 -6.92
C ALA A 27 -15.92 -0.07 -6.39
N ALA A 28 -15.41 -0.96 -5.53
CA ALA A 28 -16.18 -2.01 -4.87
C ALA A 28 -16.96 -1.55 -3.62
N GLY A 29 -16.87 -0.27 -3.24
CA GLY A 29 -17.66 0.32 -2.15
C GLY A 29 -16.95 0.40 -0.80
N ALA A 30 -15.63 0.19 -0.74
CA ALA A 30 -14.86 0.55 0.45
C ALA A 30 -14.98 2.06 0.70
N ALA A 31 -15.21 2.46 1.95
CA ALA A 31 -15.33 3.87 2.32
C ALA A 31 -13.97 4.55 2.45
N PHE A 32 -12.96 3.76 2.83
CA PHE A 32 -11.59 4.23 3.05
C PHE A 32 -10.58 3.18 2.59
N VAL A 33 -9.35 3.64 2.40
CA VAL A 33 -8.17 2.82 2.19
C VAL A 33 -7.21 3.14 3.33
N GLU A 34 -6.65 2.10 3.94
CA GLU A 34 -5.50 2.22 4.84
C GLU A 34 -4.21 1.98 4.04
N THR A 35 -3.13 2.65 4.41
CA THR A 35 -1.84 2.59 3.71
C THR A 35 -0.70 2.90 4.67
N ASP A 36 0.51 2.46 4.32
CA ASP A 36 1.72 2.63 5.10
C ASP A 36 2.65 3.64 4.41
N VAL A 37 3.09 4.67 5.12
CA VAL A 37 3.99 5.69 4.57
C VAL A 37 5.37 5.56 5.22
N GLN A 38 6.41 5.54 4.38
CA GLN A 38 7.80 5.66 4.78
C GLN A 38 8.48 6.80 4.00
N LEU A 39 9.70 7.16 4.38
CA LEU A 39 10.51 8.15 3.65
C LEU A 39 11.66 7.43 2.95
N SER A 40 11.90 7.78 1.68
CA SER A 40 13.12 7.40 0.99
C SER A 40 14.37 8.03 1.62
N ALA A 41 15.56 7.58 1.21
CA ALA A 41 16.84 8.13 1.65
C ALA A 41 16.97 9.67 1.43
N ASP A 42 16.30 10.21 0.42
CA ASP A 42 16.23 11.65 0.12
C ASP A 42 14.98 12.36 0.70
N GLY A 43 14.23 11.68 1.59
CA GLY A 43 13.12 12.25 2.35
C GLY A 43 11.79 12.33 1.59
N VAL A 44 11.65 11.64 0.47
CA VAL A 44 10.41 11.60 -0.31
C VAL A 44 9.45 10.55 0.28
N PRO A 45 8.18 10.89 0.59
CA PRO A 45 7.20 9.92 1.05
C PRO A 45 6.90 8.85 -0.01
N VAL A 46 6.95 7.59 0.40
CA VAL A 46 6.61 6.42 -0.42
C VAL A 46 5.61 5.52 0.31
N LEU A 47 4.79 4.79 -0.45
CA LEU A 47 3.84 3.84 0.10
C LEU A 47 4.45 2.44 0.13
N CYS A 48 4.90 2.02 1.29
CA CYS A 48 5.49 0.69 1.51
C CYS A 48 5.37 0.32 2.98
N HIS A 49 4.96 -0.91 3.26
CA HIS A 49 4.86 -1.39 4.64
C HIS A 49 6.21 -1.86 5.20
N ASP A 50 6.93 -2.66 4.43
CA ASP A 50 8.16 -3.29 4.87
C ASP A 50 9.32 -2.29 4.80
N ALA A 51 10.29 -2.41 5.71
CA ALA A 51 11.53 -1.63 5.61
C ALA A 51 12.34 -2.02 4.36
N SER A 52 12.28 -3.30 3.95
CA SER A 52 12.95 -3.82 2.76
C SER A 52 11.99 -3.91 1.58
N LEU A 53 12.46 -3.54 0.39
CA LEU A 53 11.73 -3.62 -0.87
C LEU A 53 11.62 -5.05 -1.43
N LEU A 54 12.30 -6.03 -0.84
CA LEU A 54 12.48 -7.35 -1.42
C LEU A 54 11.15 -8.10 -1.61
N ARG A 55 10.26 -8.09 -0.61
CA ARG A 55 9.00 -8.86 -0.66
C ARG A 55 8.04 -8.36 -1.74
N THR A 56 7.92 -7.04 -1.91
CA THR A 56 6.89 -6.42 -2.75
C THR A 56 7.38 -6.05 -4.15
N THR A 57 8.69 -5.88 -4.32
CA THR A 57 9.28 -5.44 -5.60
C THR A 57 10.33 -6.40 -6.18
N GLY A 58 10.89 -7.29 -5.35
CA GLY A 58 12.03 -8.13 -5.72
C GLY A 58 13.39 -7.42 -5.67
N CYS A 59 13.45 -6.14 -5.29
CA CYS A 59 14.70 -5.41 -5.12
C CYS A 59 15.26 -5.60 -3.70
N ASP A 60 16.51 -6.05 -3.60
CA ASP A 60 17.22 -6.24 -2.33
C ASP A 60 17.85 -4.92 -1.86
N LEU A 61 16.98 -3.99 -1.45
CA LEU A 61 17.31 -2.66 -0.91
C LEU A 61 16.32 -2.32 0.20
N ASP A 62 16.74 -1.48 1.15
CA ASP A 62 15.83 -0.86 2.12
C ASP A 62 15.20 0.41 1.53
N VAL A 63 14.05 0.81 2.08
CA VAL A 63 13.34 2.04 1.67
C VAL A 63 14.20 3.28 1.95
N CYS A 64 14.93 3.28 3.07
CA CYS A 64 15.82 4.36 3.50
C CYS A 64 17.27 3.89 3.67
#